data_AF-A0A1F4T8A7-F1
#
_entry.id   AF-A0A1F4T8A7-F1
#
_cell.length_a   1.000
_cell.length_b   1.000
_cell.length_c   1.000
_cell.angle_alpha   90.00
_cell.angle_beta   90.00
_cell.angle_gamma   90.00
#
_symmetry.space_group_name_H-M   'P 1'
#
loop_
_entity.id
_entity.type
_entity.pdbx_description
1 polymer ?
#
loop_
_entity_poly.entity_id
_entity_poly.type
_entity_poly.pdbx_seq_one_letter_code
_entity_poly.pdbx_strand_id
1 'polypeptide(L)'
;MNNKEKIFSKKMKCPYCNSNISMEIVARYNQMEMICDDDMQMQYEEGTYYELLLCASCNQIILQSKYYFEPWGKEQESPKILFPSEEKPILGLPETVKKAYEAAVKIRKIDTNAFAVLLGRVLEIVCQDRSAQGGSLYDKLKYLADKGEMPKRLAEMANSLRQLRNIGAHADLGELSDKEIPFLDGLCRAILEYIYSAPQLIEAVQTRLNKITKS
;
A
#
# COMPACT_ATOMS: atom_id res chain seq x y z
N MET A 1 -38.21 -4.30 14.06
CA MET A 1 -36.85 -4.20 13.47
C MET A 1 -37.03 -4.14 11.96
N ASN A 2 -36.84 -2.98 11.34
CA ASN A 2 -37.02 -2.82 9.89
C ASN A 2 -35.96 -3.63 9.15
N ASN A 3 -36.40 -4.66 8.43
CA ASN A 3 -35.57 -5.45 7.54
C ASN A 3 -35.28 -4.59 6.30
N LYS A 4 -34.31 -3.68 6.38
CA LYS A 4 -33.84 -2.93 5.21
C LYS A 4 -33.27 -3.95 4.22
N GLU A 5 -33.79 -3.97 3.01
CA GLU A 5 -33.24 -4.78 1.93
C GLU A 5 -31.74 -4.47 1.76
N LYS A 6 -30.91 -5.51 1.75
CA LYS A 6 -29.47 -5.37 1.56
C LYS A 6 -29.19 -5.02 0.11
N ILE A 7 -28.49 -3.92 -0.10
CA ILE A 7 -28.02 -3.48 -1.41
C ILE A 7 -26.59 -3.98 -1.57
N PHE A 8 -26.24 -4.47 -2.75
CA PHE A 8 -24.91 -5.02 -3.05
C PHE A 8 -24.21 -4.26 -4.16
N SER A 9 -22.88 -4.17 -4.07
CA SER A 9 -22.03 -3.64 -5.13
C SER A 9 -21.98 -4.58 -6.34
N LYS A 10 -21.54 -4.03 -7.49
CA LYS A 10 -20.99 -4.86 -8.59
C LYS A 10 -19.83 -5.72 -8.03
N LYS A 11 -19.58 -6.87 -8.66
CA LYS A 11 -18.46 -7.75 -8.28
C LYS A 11 -17.14 -6.99 -8.38
N MET A 12 -16.33 -7.07 -7.35
CA MET A 12 -15.01 -6.45 -7.30
C MET A 12 -14.06 -7.26 -6.42
N LYS A 13 -12.76 -7.10 -6.65
CA LYS A 13 -11.73 -7.68 -5.78
C LYS A 13 -11.64 -6.89 -4.49
N CYS A 14 -11.71 -7.58 -3.36
CA CYS A 14 -11.44 -6.98 -2.06
C CYS A 14 -9.96 -6.58 -1.96
N PRO A 15 -9.63 -5.32 -1.64
CA PRO A 15 -8.25 -4.90 -1.41
C PRO A 15 -7.64 -5.56 -0.16
N TYR A 16 -8.49 -6.15 0.70
CA TYR A 16 -8.01 -6.88 1.88
C TYR A 16 -7.69 -8.34 1.58
N CYS A 17 -8.69 -9.15 1.24
CA CYS A 17 -8.53 -10.61 1.09
C CYS A 17 -8.44 -11.09 -0.36
N ASN A 18 -8.48 -10.18 -1.34
CA ASN A 18 -8.41 -10.47 -2.78
C ASN A 18 -9.58 -11.34 -3.33
N SER A 19 -10.59 -11.64 -2.50
CA SER A 19 -11.81 -12.31 -2.93
C SER A 19 -12.58 -11.45 -3.94
N ASN A 20 -13.06 -12.06 -5.02
CA ASN A 20 -13.84 -11.37 -6.06
C ASN A 20 -15.34 -11.58 -5.82
N ILE A 21 -15.97 -10.68 -5.07
CA ILE A 21 -17.36 -10.84 -4.60
C ILE A 21 -18.15 -9.52 -4.76
N SER A 22 -19.48 -9.63 -4.73
CA SER A 22 -20.36 -8.48 -4.48
C SER A 22 -20.39 -8.22 -2.97
N MET A 23 -20.24 -6.96 -2.58
CA MET A 23 -20.13 -6.55 -1.17
C MET A 23 -21.39 -5.82 -0.74
N GLU A 24 -21.77 -5.97 0.53
CA GLU A 24 -22.92 -5.25 1.08
C GLU A 24 -22.61 -3.75 1.18
N ILE A 25 -23.49 -2.91 0.64
CA ILE A 25 -23.40 -1.45 0.75
C ILE A 25 -24.07 -1.07 2.07
N VAL A 26 -23.26 -0.81 3.10
CA VAL A 26 -23.75 -0.52 4.45
C VAL A 26 -24.11 0.94 4.65
N ALA A 27 -23.54 1.84 3.85
CA ALA A 27 -23.91 3.25 3.80
C ALA A 27 -23.60 3.86 2.43
N ARG A 28 -24.38 4.88 2.05
CA ARG A 28 -24.14 5.72 0.87
C ARG A 28 -24.30 7.19 1.24
N TYR A 29 -23.40 8.03 0.75
CA TYR A 29 -23.50 9.48 0.82
C TYR A 29 -23.50 10.06 -0.59
N ASN A 30 -24.53 10.81 -0.96
CA ASN A 30 -24.70 11.39 -2.28
C ASN A 30 -24.31 12.87 -2.27
N GLN A 31 -23.34 13.24 -3.09
CA GLN A 31 -22.95 14.62 -3.37
C GLN A 31 -23.16 14.87 -4.86
N MET A 32 -24.42 14.70 -5.27
CA MET A 32 -24.90 14.92 -6.63
C MET A 32 -25.78 16.18 -6.63
N GLU A 33 -25.67 16.96 -7.69
CA GLU A 33 -26.42 18.18 -7.90
C GLU A 33 -27.24 18.06 -9.19
N MET A 34 -28.37 18.77 -9.23
CA MET A 34 -29.17 18.87 -10.44
C MET A 34 -28.60 20.00 -11.31
N ILE A 35 -28.08 19.63 -12.47
CA ILE A 35 -27.56 20.56 -13.48
C ILE A 35 -28.70 20.91 -14.43
N CYS A 36 -28.90 22.21 -14.66
CA CYS A 36 -29.76 22.72 -15.73
C CYS A 36 -28.87 23.12 -16.90
N ASP A 37 -29.01 22.43 -18.02
CA ASP A 37 -28.28 22.71 -19.26
C ASP A 37 -29.23 23.36 -20.26
N ASP A 38 -29.15 24.69 -20.35
CA ASP A 38 -30.00 25.50 -21.23
C ASP A 38 -29.72 25.22 -22.72
N ASP A 39 -28.48 24.88 -23.07
CA ASP A 39 -28.06 24.57 -24.45
C ASP A 39 -28.63 23.22 -24.90
N MET A 40 -28.64 22.23 -24.01
CA MET A 40 -29.22 20.91 -24.24
C MET A 40 -30.71 20.82 -23.91
N GLN A 41 -31.31 21.90 -23.40
CA GLN A 41 -32.70 21.98 -22.91
C GLN A 41 -33.09 20.82 -21.99
N MET A 42 -32.21 20.47 -21.05
CA MET A 42 -32.42 19.31 -20.17
C MET A 42 -31.90 19.54 -18.75
N GLN A 43 -32.42 18.72 -17.84
CA GLN A 43 -31.94 18.63 -16.46
C GLN A 43 -31.40 17.24 -16.22
N TYR A 44 -30.22 17.15 -15.60
CA TYR A 44 -29.60 15.89 -15.22
C TYR A 44 -28.94 15.97 -13.87
N GLU A 45 -28.81 14.82 -13.20
CA GLU A 45 -28.00 14.71 -12.00
C GLU A 45 -26.55 14.45 -12.38
N GLU A 46 -25.65 15.24 -11.79
CA GLU A 46 -24.22 15.08 -11.93
C GLU A 46 -23.55 15.19 -10.56
N GLY A 47 -22.55 14.37 -10.33
CA GLY A 47 -21.67 14.53 -9.17
C GLY A 47 -21.12 13.21 -8.67
N THR A 48 -20.65 13.25 -7.43
CA THR A 48 -19.96 12.09 -6.84
C THR A 48 -20.81 11.50 -5.73
N TYR A 49 -20.88 10.18 -5.66
CA TYR A 49 -21.42 9.50 -4.50
C TYR A 49 -20.40 8.53 -3.91
N TYR A 50 -20.52 8.32 -2.61
CA TYR A 50 -19.60 7.56 -1.78
C TYR A 50 -20.31 6.37 -1.18
N GLU A 51 -19.66 5.20 -1.19
CA GLU A 51 -20.22 3.95 -0.68
C GLU A 51 -19.27 3.32 0.32
N LEU A 52 -19.80 2.96 1.49
CA LEU A 52 -19.14 2.07 2.44
C LEU A 52 -19.58 0.63 2.15
N LEU A 53 -18.62 -0.21 1.80
CA LEU A 53 -18.82 -1.62 1.48
C LEU A 53 -18.31 -2.50 2.61
N LEU A 54 -19.04 -3.56 2.93
CA LEU A 54 -18.62 -4.61 3.86
C LEU A 54 -18.30 -5.90 3.09
N CYS A 55 -17.05 -6.35 3.17
CA CYS A 55 -16.62 -7.60 2.56
C CYS A 55 -17.10 -8.80 3.38
N ALA A 56 -17.96 -9.65 2.81
CA ALA A 56 -18.46 -10.86 3.50
C ALA A 56 -17.39 -11.93 3.77
N SER A 57 -16.21 -11.87 3.13
CA SER A 57 -15.14 -12.85 3.31
C SER A 57 -14.18 -12.51 4.46
N CYS A 58 -13.92 -11.23 4.71
CA CYS A 58 -12.94 -10.79 5.72
C CYS A 58 -13.48 -9.75 6.70
N ASN A 59 -14.76 -9.37 6.59
CA ASN A 59 -15.45 -8.37 7.40
C ASN A 59 -14.79 -6.98 7.43
N GLN A 60 -13.94 -6.69 6.45
CA GLN A 60 -13.30 -5.37 6.32
C GLN A 60 -14.19 -4.38 5.58
N ILE A 61 -14.05 -3.11 5.94
CA ILE A 61 -14.76 -1.99 5.34
C ILE A 61 -13.91 -1.37 4.23
N ILE A 62 -14.56 -1.06 3.11
CA ILE A 62 -13.98 -0.37 1.96
C ILE A 62 -14.80 0.88 1.69
N LEU A 63 -14.14 2.03 1.53
CA LEU A 63 -14.77 3.26 1.06
C LEU A 63 -14.44 3.43 -0.41
N GLN A 64 -15.44 3.64 -1.26
CA GLN A 64 -15.25 4.00 -2.66
C GLN A 64 -16.05 5.24 -3.04
N SER A 65 -15.59 5.93 -4.08
CA SER A 65 -16.35 6.98 -4.76
C SER A 65 -16.65 6.59 -6.20
N LYS A 66 -17.79 7.03 -6.70
CA LYS A 66 -18.18 6.90 -8.10
C LYS A 66 -18.68 8.24 -8.61
N TYR A 67 -18.27 8.56 -9.84
CA TYR A 67 -18.79 9.70 -10.55
C TYR A 67 -20.04 9.28 -11.33
N TYR A 68 -21.10 10.05 -11.17
CA TYR A 68 -22.35 9.88 -11.88
C TYR A 68 -22.57 11.09 -12.77
N PHE A 69 -22.90 10.81 -14.03
CA PHE A 69 -23.26 11.79 -15.03
C PHE A 69 -24.26 11.13 -15.97
N GLU A 70 -25.51 11.57 -15.94
CA GLU A 70 -26.57 11.03 -16.82
C GLU A 70 -27.24 12.09 -17.69
N PRO A 71 -26.66 12.44 -18.84
CA PRO A 71 -27.44 12.97 -19.96
C PRO A 71 -27.75 11.92 -21.04
N TRP A 72 -27.02 10.80 -21.09
CA TRP A 72 -27.14 9.76 -22.14
C TRP A 72 -26.98 8.30 -21.64
N GLY A 73 -27.10 8.07 -20.33
CA GLY A 73 -27.28 6.72 -19.74
C GLY A 73 -26.03 5.85 -19.59
N LYS A 74 -24.84 6.41 -19.30
CA LYS A 74 -23.64 5.60 -18.99
C LYS A 74 -22.91 6.08 -17.76
N GLU A 75 -22.80 5.21 -16.75
CA GLU A 75 -21.82 5.30 -15.66
C GLU A 75 -20.41 5.31 -16.30
N GLN A 76 -19.77 6.47 -16.31
CA GLN A 76 -18.61 6.73 -17.17
C GLN A 76 -17.28 6.27 -16.58
N GLU A 77 -17.16 6.13 -15.25
CA GLU A 77 -15.89 5.80 -14.60
C GLU A 77 -15.97 4.57 -13.68
N SER A 78 -14.87 3.82 -13.65
CA SER A 78 -14.65 2.76 -12.67
C SER A 78 -14.64 3.35 -11.25
N PRO A 79 -15.26 2.70 -10.25
CA PRO A 79 -15.21 3.16 -8.87
C PRO A 79 -13.77 3.36 -8.40
N LYS A 80 -13.52 4.47 -7.72
CA LYS A 80 -12.23 4.77 -7.09
C LYS A 80 -12.27 4.34 -5.64
N ILE A 81 -11.36 3.47 -5.22
CA ILE A 81 -11.21 3.10 -3.81
C ILE A 81 -10.53 4.24 -3.06
N LEU A 82 -11.19 4.76 -2.03
CA LEU A 82 -10.68 5.80 -1.14
C LEU A 82 -10.11 5.21 0.15
N PHE A 83 -10.67 4.10 0.63
CA PHE A 83 -10.17 3.34 1.77
C PHE A 83 -10.31 1.82 1.53
N PRO A 84 -9.29 1.01 1.81
CA PRO A 84 -7.95 1.40 2.23
C PRO A 84 -7.29 2.21 1.12
N SER A 85 -6.58 3.28 1.48
CA SER A 85 -5.80 4.03 0.50
C SER A 85 -4.73 3.11 -0.08
N GLU A 86 -4.50 3.18 -1.38
CA GLU A 86 -3.37 2.47 -1.97
C GLU A 86 -2.08 2.85 -1.25
N GLU A 87 -1.35 1.84 -0.78
CA GLU A 87 -0.02 2.05 -0.25
C GLU A 87 0.87 2.61 -1.37
N LYS A 88 1.42 3.82 -1.19
CA LYS A 88 2.23 4.49 -2.23
C LYS A 88 3.35 3.60 -2.75
N PRO A 89 3.49 3.37 -4.07
CA PRO A 89 4.55 2.51 -4.57
C PRO A 89 5.93 3.06 -4.16
N ILE A 90 6.82 2.16 -3.73
CA ILE A 90 8.21 2.52 -3.45
C ILE A 90 8.90 2.72 -4.80
N LEU A 91 9.42 3.92 -5.02
CA LEU A 91 10.04 4.31 -6.28
C LEU A 91 11.51 3.93 -6.31
N GLY A 92 12.00 3.61 -7.50
CA GLY A 92 13.42 3.38 -7.74
C GLY A 92 13.98 2.03 -7.29
N LEU A 93 13.11 1.09 -6.92
CA LEU A 93 13.54 -0.26 -6.60
C LEU A 93 14.09 -0.97 -7.84
N PRO A 94 15.30 -1.57 -7.76
CA PRO A 94 15.78 -2.53 -8.76
C PRO A 94 14.80 -3.69 -8.90
N GLU A 95 14.71 -4.26 -10.09
CA GLU A 95 13.71 -5.29 -10.40
C GLU A 95 13.80 -6.52 -9.47
N THR A 96 15.01 -6.88 -9.05
CA THR A 96 15.28 -7.96 -8.10
C THR A 96 14.69 -7.67 -6.72
N VAL A 97 14.92 -6.47 -6.18
CA VAL A 97 14.39 -6.01 -4.89
C VAL A 97 12.87 -5.87 -4.96
N LYS A 98 12.35 -5.27 -6.04
CA LYS A 98 10.91 -5.08 -6.26
C LYS A 98 10.15 -6.41 -6.25
N LYS A 99 10.60 -7.39 -7.05
CA LYS A 99 9.97 -8.72 -7.09
C LYS A 99 9.99 -9.41 -5.74
N ALA A 100 11.09 -9.31 -4.99
CA ALA A 100 11.20 -9.91 -3.67
C ALA A 100 10.23 -9.27 -2.67
N TYR A 101 10.12 -7.94 -2.67
CA TYR A 101 9.21 -7.23 -1.78
C TYR A 101 7.74 -7.48 -2.12
N GLU A 102 7.36 -7.43 -3.40
CA GLU A 102 6.00 -7.75 -3.84
C GLU A 102 5.59 -9.19 -3.51
N ALA A 103 6.54 -10.15 -3.62
CA ALA A 103 6.29 -11.53 -3.21
C ALA A 103 6.06 -11.64 -1.69
N ALA A 104 6.80 -10.87 -0.88
CA ALA A 104 6.59 -10.81 0.55
C ALA A 104 5.19 -10.24 0.88
N VAL A 105 4.82 -9.10 0.32
CA VAL A 105 3.52 -8.45 0.59
C VAL A 105 2.33 -9.37 0.29
N LYS A 106 2.44 -10.26 -0.70
CA LYS A 106 1.38 -11.25 -1.01
C LYS A 106 1.15 -12.28 0.11
N ILE A 107 2.19 -12.67 0.86
CA ILE A 107 2.06 -13.63 1.96
C ILE A 107 1.65 -12.95 3.28
N ARG A 108 1.71 -11.61 3.35
CA ARG A 108 1.44 -10.81 4.57
C ARG A 108 0.16 -11.20 5.32
N LYS A 109 -0.89 -11.58 4.59
CA LYS A 109 -2.21 -11.95 5.14
C LYS A 109 -2.47 -13.46 5.19
N ILE A 110 -1.53 -14.26 4.72
CA ILE A 110 -1.61 -15.72 4.69
C ILE A 110 -0.84 -16.28 5.88
N ASP A 111 0.38 -15.79 6.12
CA ASP A 111 1.26 -16.27 7.18
C ASP A 111 2.20 -15.13 7.63
N THR A 112 2.01 -14.69 8.88
CA THR A 112 2.76 -13.59 9.51
C THR A 112 4.23 -13.93 9.71
N ASN A 113 4.52 -15.18 10.05
CA ASN A 113 5.87 -15.69 10.29
C ASN A 113 6.65 -15.79 8.96
N ALA A 114 6.03 -16.37 7.94
CA ALA A 114 6.60 -16.42 6.59
C ALA A 114 6.84 -15.01 6.04
N PHE A 115 5.92 -14.08 6.28
CA PHE A 115 6.09 -12.68 5.88
C PHE A 115 7.34 -12.06 6.53
N ALA A 116 7.54 -12.22 7.84
CA ALA A 116 8.72 -11.71 8.54
C ALA A 116 10.04 -12.29 7.98
N VAL A 117 10.05 -13.58 7.65
CA VAL A 117 11.21 -14.23 7.01
C VAL A 117 11.49 -13.63 5.63
N LEU A 118 10.44 -13.40 4.82
CA LEU A 118 10.58 -12.79 3.50
C LEU A 118 11.06 -11.34 3.57
N LEU A 119 10.62 -10.54 4.54
CA LEU A 119 11.17 -9.20 4.76
C LEU A 119 12.67 -9.24 5.06
N GLY A 120 13.13 -10.21 5.86
CA GLY A 120 14.57 -10.44 6.07
C GLY A 120 15.32 -10.76 4.77
N ARG A 121 14.72 -11.56 3.90
CA ARG A 121 15.27 -11.88 2.58
C ARG A 121 15.32 -10.66 1.66
N VAL A 122 14.30 -9.80 1.70
CA VAL A 122 14.30 -8.52 0.96
C VAL A 122 15.50 -7.68 1.38
N LEU A 123 15.75 -7.53 2.69
CA LEU A 123 16.90 -6.76 3.18
C LEU A 123 18.26 -7.36 2.80
N GLU A 124 18.38 -8.69 2.75
CA GLU A 124 19.59 -9.34 2.22
C GLU A 124 19.82 -9.01 0.74
N ILE A 125 18.75 -9.03 -0.08
CA ILE A 125 18.83 -8.68 -1.51
C ILE A 125 19.20 -7.20 -1.67
N VAL A 126 18.66 -6.30 -0.85
CA VAL A 126 19.06 -4.88 -0.82
C VAL A 126 20.54 -4.74 -0.49
N CYS A 127 21.03 -5.46 0.51
CA CYS A 127 22.45 -5.43 0.86
C CYS A 127 23.34 -5.94 -0.28
N GLN A 128 22.90 -6.97 -1.00
CA GLN A 128 23.62 -7.49 -2.17
C GLN A 128 23.63 -6.48 -3.32
N ASP A 129 22.48 -5.88 -3.63
CA ASP A 129 22.33 -4.83 -4.65
C ASP A 129 23.26 -3.63 -4.36
N ARG A 130 23.39 -3.25 -3.09
CA ARG A 130 24.28 -2.17 -2.63
C ARG A 130 25.71 -2.61 -2.35
N SER A 131 26.08 -3.84 -2.70
CA SER A 131 27.43 -4.39 -2.47
C SER A 131 27.91 -4.22 -1.02
N ALA A 132 26.99 -4.30 -0.06
CA ALA A 132 27.25 -4.10 1.35
C ALA A 132 28.15 -5.21 1.90
N GLN A 133 29.13 -4.83 2.72
CA GLN A 133 30.11 -5.75 3.28
C GLN A 133 29.73 -6.18 4.70
N GLY A 134 29.96 -7.45 5.04
CA GLY A 134 29.68 -7.97 6.38
C GLY A 134 29.31 -9.45 6.40
N GLY A 135 29.56 -10.11 7.54
CA GLY A 135 29.25 -11.53 7.73
C GLY A 135 27.77 -11.80 8.04
N SER A 136 27.08 -10.83 8.63
CA SER A 136 25.65 -10.91 8.94
C SER A 136 24.86 -9.76 8.30
N LEU A 137 23.52 -9.91 8.21
CA LEU A 137 22.62 -8.83 7.77
C LEU A 137 22.84 -7.55 8.57
N TYR A 138 23.08 -7.67 9.88
CA TYR A 138 23.36 -6.54 10.74
C TYR A 138 24.62 -5.79 10.31
N ASP A 139 25.71 -6.51 10.04
CA ASP A 139 26.97 -5.92 9.62
C ASP A 139 26.81 -5.20 8.27
N LYS A 140 26.06 -5.79 7.34
CA LYS A 140 25.77 -5.20 6.03
C LYS A 140 24.92 -3.94 6.14
N LEU A 141 23.86 -3.94 6.96
CA LEU A 141 23.02 -2.76 7.16
C LEU A 141 23.79 -1.64 7.88
N LYS A 142 24.63 -2.00 8.84
CA LYS A 142 25.55 -1.05 9.49
C LYS A 142 26.54 -0.48 8.47
N TYR A 143 27.11 -1.30 7.58
CA TYR A 143 27.99 -0.84 6.51
C TYR A 143 27.30 0.23 5.64
N LEU A 144 26.04 0.00 5.24
CA LEU A 144 25.27 0.98 4.46
C LEU A 144 25.03 2.28 5.23
N ALA A 145 24.71 2.19 6.53
CA ALA A 145 24.54 3.37 7.37
C ALA A 145 25.86 4.15 7.56
N ASP A 146 26.99 3.45 7.74
CA ASP A 146 28.31 4.06 7.86
C ASP A 146 28.78 4.72 6.55
N LYS A 147 28.26 4.25 5.40
CA LYS A 147 28.42 4.91 4.09
C LYS A 147 27.48 6.10 3.87
N GLY A 148 26.57 6.36 4.81
CA GLY A 148 25.58 7.43 4.70
C GLY A 148 24.40 7.10 3.78
N GLU A 149 24.26 5.85 3.33
CA GLU A 149 23.11 5.42 2.51
C GLU A 149 21.83 5.31 3.33
N MET A 150 21.91 5.25 4.67
CA MET A 150 20.75 5.35 5.57
C MET A 150 21.12 5.91 6.95
N PRO A 151 20.14 6.39 7.75
CA PRO A 151 20.41 6.82 9.11
C PRO A 151 20.81 5.64 10.01
N LYS A 152 21.81 5.83 10.88
CA LYS A 152 22.30 4.79 11.80
C LYS A 152 21.20 4.17 12.67
N ARG A 153 20.29 4.99 13.18
CA ARG A 153 19.14 4.55 13.98
C ARG A 153 18.24 3.56 13.22
N LEU A 154 18.14 3.70 11.90
CA LEU A 154 17.36 2.79 11.06
C LEU A 154 18.05 1.42 10.93
N ALA A 155 19.37 1.40 10.73
CA ALA A 155 20.17 0.18 10.70
C ALA A 155 20.17 -0.55 12.06
N GLU A 156 20.23 0.18 13.17
CA GLU A 156 20.11 -0.38 14.53
C GLU A 156 18.76 -1.06 14.75
N MET A 157 17.66 -0.43 14.32
CA MET A 157 16.32 -1.01 14.42
C MET A 157 16.15 -2.26 13.54
N ALA A 158 16.83 -2.34 12.41
CA ALA A 158 16.82 -3.53 11.57
C ALA A 158 17.43 -4.77 12.25
N ASN A 159 18.26 -4.60 13.29
CA ASN A 159 18.69 -5.71 14.14
C ASN A 159 17.51 -6.32 14.92
N SER A 160 16.51 -5.49 15.28
CA SER A 160 15.28 -5.94 15.94
C SER A 160 14.44 -6.81 14.99
N LEU A 161 14.51 -6.57 13.67
CA LEU A 161 13.89 -7.47 12.67
C LEU A 161 14.52 -8.86 12.70
N ARG A 162 15.82 -8.99 13.01
CA ARG A 162 16.48 -10.30 13.14
C ARG A 162 15.95 -11.07 14.33
N GLN A 163 15.76 -10.39 15.47
CA GLN A 163 15.19 -11.01 16.67
C GLN A 163 13.76 -11.47 16.41
N LEU A 164 12.96 -10.65 15.74
CA LEU A 164 11.58 -10.98 15.38
C LEU A 164 11.49 -12.07 14.30
N ARG A 165 12.42 -12.10 13.33
CA ARG A 165 12.58 -13.21 12.37
C ARG A 165 12.89 -14.53 13.07
N ASN A 166 13.74 -14.50 14.09
CA ASN A 166 14.05 -15.70 14.86
C ASN A 166 12.84 -16.19 15.66
N ILE A 167 11.99 -15.29 16.17
CA ILE A 167 10.72 -15.66 16.82
C ILE A 167 9.78 -16.29 15.79
N GLY A 168 9.56 -15.64 14.63
CA GLY A 168 8.69 -16.20 13.59
C GLY A 168 9.18 -17.50 12.95
N ALA A 169 10.49 -17.76 12.94
CA ALA A 169 11.07 -18.99 12.39
C ALA A 169 11.10 -20.18 13.38
N HIS A 170 10.85 -19.94 14.67
CA HIS A 170 10.89 -20.95 15.72
C HIS A 170 9.52 -21.03 16.42
N ALA A 171 8.73 -22.06 16.07
CA ALA A 171 7.40 -22.30 16.64
C ALA A 171 7.38 -22.35 18.19
N ASP A 172 8.50 -22.69 18.83
CA ASP A 172 8.62 -22.79 20.28
C ASP A 172 8.84 -21.44 21.01
N LEU A 173 9.16 -20.35 20.28
CA LEU A 173 9.46 -19.02 20.86
C LEU A 173 8.27 -18.04 20.84
N GLY A 174 7.12 -18.47 20.28
CA GLY A 174 5.89 -17.69 20.17
C GLY A 174 5.54 -17.32 18.72
N GLU A 175 4.27 -16.99 18.47
CA GLU A 175 3.77 -16.55 17.17
C GLU A 175 3.81 -15.02 17.06
N LEU A 176 4.30 -14.48 15.93
CA LEU A 176 4.10 -13.08 15.61
C LEU A 176 2.61 -12.84 15.36
N SER A 177 2.02 -11.90 16.11
CA SER A 177 0.63 -11.54 15.91
C SER A 177 0.49 -10.56 14.75
N ASP A 178 -0.72 -10.44 14.22
CA ASP A 178 -1.07 -9.44 13.20
C ASP A 178 -0.75 -8.00 13.64
N LYS A 179 -0.55 -7.75 14.93
CA LYS A 179 -0.20 -6.43 15.48
C LYS A 179 1.24 -6.04 15.23
N GLU A 180 2.18 -7.00 15.18
CA GLU A 180 3.60 -6.70 14.95
C GLU A 180 3.90 -6.47 13.46
N ILE A 181 3.12 -7.08 12.57
CA ILE A 181 3.33 -7.05 11.11
C ILE A 181 3.40 -5.64 10.52
N PRO A 182 2.50 -4.68 10.84
CA PRO A 182 2.60 -3.33 10.32
C PRO A 182 3.91 -2.62 10.66
N PHE A 183 4.50 -2.91 11.84
CA PHE A 183 5.76 -2.30 12.24
C PHE A 183 6.96 -2.90 11.47
N LEU A 184 6.94 -4.22 11.24
CA LEU A 184 7.97 -4.91 10.45
C LEU A 184 7.97 -4.41 9.00
N ASP A 185 6.79 -4.37 8.39
CA ASP A 185 6.61 -3.87 7.01
C ASP A 185 7.01 -2.40 6.93
N GLY A 186 6.55 -1.57 7.88
CA GLY A 186 6.90 -0.16 7.96
C GLY A 186 8.41 0.08 8.06
N LEU A 187 9.13 -0.71 8.85
CA LEU A 187 10.59 -0.61 8.98
C LEU A 187 11.30 -1.03 7.69
N CYS A 188 10.91 -2.16 7.08
CA CYS A 188 11.47 -2.61 5.81
C CYS A 188 11.26 -1.57 4.71
N ARG A 189 10.03 -1.04 4.61
CA ARG A 189 9.66 -0.01 3.67
C ARG A 189 10.43 1.29 3.88
N ALA A 190 10.61 1.74 5.12
CA ALA A 190 11.41 2.92 5.41
C ALA A 190 12.86 2.78 4.92
N ILE A 191 13.45 1.59 5.08
CA ILE A 191 14.80 1.29 4.56
C ILE A 191 14.81 1.37 3.03
N LEU A 192 13.84 0.74 2.37
CA LEU A 192 13.72 0.77 0.91
C LEU A 192 13.52 2.20 0.37
N GLU A 193 12.64 2.98 0.99
CA GLU A 193 12.37 4.36 0.61
C GLU A 193 13.62 5.24 0.79
N TYR A 194 14.37 5.06 1.88
CA TYR A 194 15.57 5.86 2.11
C TYR A 194 16.68 5.50 1.11
N ILE A 195 16.91 4.21 0.85
CA ILE A 195 17.98 3.75 -0.05
C ILE A 195 17.67 4.07 -1.52
N TYR A 196 16.40 3.99 -1.94
CA TYR A 196 16.03 4.06 -3.36
C TYR A 196 15.16 5.26 -3.72
N SER A 197 14.09 5.52 -2.98
CA SER A 197 13.14 6.60 -3.34
C SER A 197 13.67 7.99 -3.03
N ALA A 198 14.32 8.18 -1.88
CA ALA A 198 14.84 9.48 -1.47
C ALA A 198 15.92 10.03 -2.44
N PRO A 199 16.91 9.26 -2.90
CA PRO A 199 17.87 9.74 -3.91
C PRO A 199 17.19 10.19 -5.21
N GLN A 200 16.21 9.44 -5.72
CA GLN A 200 15.48 9.82 -6.92
C GLN A 200 14.67 11.09 -6.74
N LEU A 201 14.03 11.25 -5.57
CA LEU A 201 13.30 12.47 -5.25
C LEU A 201 14.22 13.68 -5.24
N ILE A 202 15.39 13.56 -4.60
CA ILE A 202 16.40 14.63 -4.56
C ILE A 202 16.85 15.00 -5.97
N GLU A 203 17.16 14.02 -6.82
CA GLU A 203 17.55 14.26 -8.21
C GLU A 203 16.45 14.93 -9.04
N ALA A 204 15.21 14.48 -8.87
CA ALA A 204 14.05 15.05 -9.56
C ALA A 204 13.79 16.50 -9.14
N VAL A 205 13.90 16.81 -7.85
CA VAL A 205 13.78 18.17 -7.32
C VAL A 205 14.90 19.05 -7.84
N GLN A 206 16.16 18.59 -7.78
CA GLN A 206 17.31 19.35 -8.27
C GLN A 206 17.17 19.66 -9.77
N THR A 207 16.73 18.68 -10.56
CA THR A 207 16.48 18.86 -12.00
C THR A 207 15.41 19.91 -12.26
N ARG A 208 14.32 19.90 -11.48
CA ARG A 208 13.25 20.90 -11.61
C ARG A 208 13.71 22.29 -11.20
N LEU A 209 14.42 22.42 -10.07
CA LEU A 209 14.95 23.71 -9.61
C LEU A 209 15.89 24.32 -10.66
N ASN A 210 16.80 23.53 -11.23
CA ASN A 210 17.72 23.99 -12.27
C ASN A 210 17.01 24.52 -13.53
N LYS A 211 15.81 24.01 -13.86
CA LYS A 211 15.00 24.50 -14.99
C LYS A 211 14.34 25.84 -14.67
N ILE A 212 13.87 26.00 -13.44
CA ILE A 212 13.21 27.23 -12.97
C ILE A 212 14.22 28.36 -12.84
N THR A 213 15.42 28.10 -12.31
CA THR A 213 16.46 29.14 -12.10
C THR A 213 17.22 29.53 -13.37
N LYS A 214 17.09 28.77 -14.46
CA LYS A 214 17.67 29.08 -15.78
C LYS A 214 16.66 29.72 -16.76
N SER A 215 15.42 29.94 -16.32
CA SER A 215 14.41 30.74 -17.02
C SER A 215 14.33 32.12 -16.38
#